data_AF-A0A8T5HNH2-F1
#
_entry.id   AF-A0A8T5HNH2-F1
#
_cell.length_a   1.000
_cell.length_b   1.000
_cell.length_c   1.000
_cell.angle_alpha   90.00
_cell.angle_beta   90.00
_cell.angle_gamma   90.00
#
_symmetry.space_group_name_H-M   'P 1'
#
loop_
_entity.id
_entity.type
_entity.pdbx_description
1 polymer ?
#
loop_
_entity_poly.entity_id
_entity_poly.type
_entity_poly.pdbx_seq_one_letter_code
_entity_poly.pdbx_strand_id
1 'polypeptide(L)' 'MNSAKIICPDENDVDYFALALKLNCAIWSNDKKLKNQNSIIVYSTEELINLIK' A
#
# COMPACT_ATOMS: atom_id res chain seq x y z
N MET A 1 -18.38 -7.35 -2.69
CA MET A 1 -17.11 -8.07 -2.45
C MET A 1 -16.14 -8.06 -3.65
N ASN A 2 -16.51 -7.59 -4.85
CA ASN A 2 -15.69 -7.80 -6.06
C ASN A 2 -14.78 -6.64 -6.50
N SER A 3 -14.65 -5.56 -5.73
CA SER A 3 -13.92 -4.36 -6.19
C SER A 3 -12.41 -4.38 -5.89
N ALA A 4 -11.94 -5.26 -5.00
CA ALA A 4 -10.55 -5.27 -4.55
C ALA A 4 -9.60 -6.00 -5.53
N LYS A 5 -10.08 -7.05 -6.21
CA LYS A 5 -9.29 -7.81 -7.20
C LYS A 5 -9.01 -7.05 -8.50
N ILE A 6 -9.78 -6.00 -8.80
CA ILE A 6 -9.64 -5.23 -10.06
C ILE A 6 -8.52 -4.19 -9.96
N ILE A 7 -8.14 -3.79 -8.74
CA ILE A 7 -7.17 -2.72 -8.49
C ILE A 7 -5.81 -3.27 -8.04
N CYS A 8 -5.74 -4.52 -7.56
CA CYS A 8 -4.51 -5.05 -6.99
C CYS A 8 -3.65 -5.77 -8.04
N PRO A 9 -2.40 -5.33 -8.27
CA PRO A 9 -1.50 -5.95 -9.23
C PRO A 9 -0.84 -7.26 -8.72
N ASP A 10 -1.07 -7.67 -7.47
CA ASP A 10 -0.63 -8.95 -6.90
C ASP A 10 -1.65 -9.45 -5.85
N GLU A 11 -2.19 -10.66 -6.04
CA GLU A 11 -3.37 -11.17 -5.31
C GLU A 11 -3.13 -11.38 -3.80
N ASN A 12 -1.87 -11.43 -3.37
CA ASN A 12 -1.48 -11.66 -1.98
C ASN A 12 -1.42 -10.38 -1.13
N ASP A 13 -1.33 -9.20 -1.74
CA ASP A 13 -1.21 -7.92 -1.02
C ASP A 13 -2.54 -7.17 -0.90
N VAL A 14 -3.61 -7.75 -1.46
CA VAL A 14 -4.97 -7.23 -1.45
C VAL A 14 -5.48 -6.95 -0.05
N ASP A 15 -5.20 -7.83 0.91
CA ASP A 15 -5.74 -7.74 2.27
C ASP A 15 -5.14 -6.56 3.03
N TYR A 16 -3.82 -6.36 2.93
CA TYR A 16 -3.15 -5.20 3.52
C TYR A 16 -3.58 -3.90 2.86
N PHE A 17 -3.74 -3.90 1.54
CA PHE A 17 -4.22 -2.74 0.79
C PHE A 17 -5.66 -2.36 1.17
N ALA A 18 -6.56 -3.34 1.23
CA ALA A 18 -7.95 -3.13 1.60
C ALA A 18 -8.08 -2.67 3.05
N LEU A 19 -7.26 -3.21 3.96
CA LEU A 19 -7.21 -2.78 5.35
C LEU A 19 -6.72 -1.33 5.45
N ALA A 20 -5.67 -0.96 4.72
CA ALA A 20 -5.13 0.39 4.73
C ALA A 20 -6.10 1.41 4.16
N LEU A 21 -6.80 1.07 3.07
CA LEU A 21 -7.89 1.88 2.54
C LEU A 21 -9.02 2.06 3.56
N LYS A 22 -9.41 0.98 4.26
CA LYS A 22 -10.49 1.04 5.26
C LYS A 22 -10.09 1.83 6.51
N LEU A 23 -8.83 1.73 6.92
CA LEU A 23 -8.28 2.44 8.08
C LEU A 23 -7.74 3.82 7.74
N ASN A 24 -7.72 4.19 6.45
CA ASN A 24 -7.11 5.41 5.92
C ASN A 24 -5.67 5.60 6.43
N CYS A 25 -4.88 4.53 6.41
CA CYS A 25 -3.49 4.53 6.88
C CYS A 25 -2.49 4.29 5.74
N ALA A 26 -1.25 4.72 5.97
CA ALA A 26 -0.15 4.44 5.06
C ALA A 26 0.35 3.00 5.23
N ILE A 27 0.83 2.40 4.13
CA ILE A 27 1.51 1.11 4.16
C ILE A 27 3.01 1.34 4.06
N TRP A 28 3.78 0.47 4.71
CA TRP A 28 5.21 0.37 4.48
C TRP A 28 5.51 -0.85 3.60
N SER A 29 6.03 -0.61 2.40
CA SER A 29 6.49 -1.66 1.49
C SER A 29 7.53 -1.12 0.51
N ASN A 30 8.52 -1.94 0.17
CA ASN A 30 9.50 -1.63 -0.89
C ASN A 30 9.04 -2.11 -2.27
N ASP A 31 7.83 -2.65 -2.38
CA ASP A 31 7.30 -3.09 -3.66
C ASP A 31 6.95 -1.89 -4.56
N LYS A 32 7.59 -1.85 -5.72
CA LYS A 32 7.40 -0.79 -6.72
C LYS A 32 5.98 -0.78 -7.29
N LYS A 33 5.31 -1.93 -7.39
CA LYS A 33 3.93 -2.01 -7.89
C LYS A 33 2.96 -1.33 -6.91
N LEU A 34 3.12 -1.59 -5.62
CA LEU A 34 2.36 -0.95 -4.53
C LEU A 34 2.69 0.54 -4.38
N LYS A 35 3.91 0.95 -4.69
CA LYS A 35 4.29 2.36 -4.65
C LYS A 35 3.77 3.16 -5.85
N ASN A 36 3.51 2.51 -6.99
CA ASN A 36 3.06 3.17 -8.22
C ASN A 36 1.52 3.34 -8.33
N GLN A 37 0.80 3.24 -7.21
CA GLN A 37 -0.63 3.56 -7.13
C GLN A 37 -0.84 4.84 -6.32
N ASN A 38 -1.94 5.56 -6.61
CA ASN A 38 -2.24 6.87 -6.01
C ASN A 38 -3.36 6.83 -4.96
N SER A 39 -3.84 5.64 -4.59
CA SER A 39 -4.98 5.44 -3.69
C SER A 39 -4.59 5.50 -2.21
N ILE A 40 -3.40 5.02 -1.85
CA ILE A 40 -2.86 5.08 -0.48
C ILE A 40 -1.39 5.49 -0.51
N ILE A 41 -0.94 6.12 0.58
CA ILE A 41 0.47 6.46 0.78
C ILE A 41 1.25 5.19 1.07
N VAL A 42 2.29 4.92 0.29
CA VAL A 42 3.20 3.79 0.51
C VAL A 42 4.61 4.33 0.72
N TYR A 43 5.14 4.10 1.92
CA TYR A 43 6.51 4.45 2.27
C TYR A 43 7.46 3.31 1.92
N SER A 44 8.62 3.63 1.34
CA SER A 44 9.77 2.73 1.33
C SER A 44 10.48 2.73 2.68
N THR A 45 11.36 1.75 2.92
CA THR A 45 12.21 1.74 4.13
C THR A 45 13.02 3.02 4.27
N GLU A 46 13.55 3.56 3.17
CA GLU A 46 14.33 4.82 3.19
C GLU A 46 13.45 6.02 3.58
N GLU A 47 12.24 6.12 3.03
CA GLU A 47 11.30 7.19 3.35
C GLU A 47 10.82 7.10 4.80
N LEU A 48 10.55 5.89 5.29
CA LEU A 48 10.14 5.67 6.67
C LEU A 48 11.26 6.06 7.64
N ILE A 49 12.51 5.69 7.33
CA ILE A 49 13.68 6.10 8.13
C ILE A 49 13.79 7.62 8.14
N ASN A 50 13.64 8.28 6.98
CA ASN A 50 13.72 9.75 6.91
C ASN A 50 12.57 10.45 7.64
N LEU A 51 11.39 9.82 7.76
CA LEU A 51 10.24 10.37 8.48
C LEU A 51 10.39 10.28 10.01
N ILE A 52 11.08 9.23 10.50
CA ILE A 52 11.26 8.98 11.93
C ILE A 52 12.54 9.66 12.48
N LYS A 53 13.43 10.11 11.60
CA LYS A 53 14.68 10.79 11.94
C LYS A 53 14.46 12.24 12.34
#